data_AF-D2RNE8-F1
#
_entry.id   AF-D2RNE8-F1
#
_cell.length_a   1.000
_cell.length_b   1.000
_cell.length_c   1.000
_cell.angle_alpha   90.00
_cell.angle_beta   90.00
_cell.angle_gamma   90.00
#
_symmetry.space_group_name_H-M   'P 1'
#
loop_
_entity.id
_entity.type
_entity.pdbx_description
1 polymer ?
#
loop_
_entity_poly.entity_id
_entity_poly.type
_entity_poly.pdbx_seq_one_letter_code
_entity_poly.pdbx_strand_id
1 'polypeptide(L)'
;MQDVSPAWQSSWGAVSVGAGASQNENGRTIPQRTRQIINLAAGTEDTDAVNVAQLKEAMSDARISIHAGEGIIVEKLGTEYTIKANLNGLSNEHGTVHILSDPGELPGTQDGSELRPARAILRAVAEPQTENGGQLHVGYVSNKVDFATDEGPTARLNDGGVVKVLGGDNIHTASSSTTNDNGQTVDNIHIHLNKDIRVDSVSIGEKGPILNGEGMDMKGLSITGLAPGEVSATSMDAVNGSQLHATNQMVQENRQNITQLGNSLNKLDARVNRVGAGAAALAALQPLDFDPDDKWDFAAGYGNYAGAHAVAIGAYYRPTEELMFSYINRSCRGGRPGRPPNQRLSVCFAGRRACAPYGLCCFKINLPN
;
A
#
# COMPACT_ATOMS: atom_id res chain seq x y z
N MET A 1 23.11 -100.43 -3.28
CA MET A 1 22.27 -99.54 -4.09
C MET A 1 21.24 -100.42 -4.80
N GLN A 2 19.99 -100.40 -4.36
CA GLN A 2 18.89 -101.05 -5.06
C GLN A 2 18.55 -100.18 -6.27
N ASP A 3 18.67 -100.76 -7.46
CA ASP A 3 18.24 -100.16 -8.72
C ASP A 3 16.70 -100.04 -8.69
N VAL A 4 16.22 -98.81 -8.64
CA VAL A 4 14.79 -98.45 -8.60
C VAL A 4 14.28 -98.02 -9.98
N SER A 5 14.88 -98.55 -11.06
CA SER A 5 14.36 -98.27 -12.40
C SER A 5 12.96 -98.91 -12.56
N PRO A 6 11.94 -98.16 -13.02
CA PRO A 6 10.60 -98.66 -13.29
C PRO A 6 10.54 -99.54 -14.56
N ALA A 7 11.69 -99.89 -15.13
CA ALA A 7 11.76 -100.64 -16.37
C ALA A 7 11.49 -102.13 -16.10
N TRP A 8 10.40 -102.63 -16.67
CA TRP A 8 10.00 -104.04 -16.59
C TRP A 8 11.13 -104.97 -17.06
N GLN A 9 11.55 -105.92 -16.23
CA GLN A 9 12.61 -106.88 -16.55
C GLN A 9 12.03 -108.17 -17.17
N SER A 10 12.56 -108.60 -18.32
CA SER A 10 12.07 -109.80 -19.04
C SER A 10 12.20 -111.08 -18.21
N SER A 11 11.13 -111.89 -18.18
CA SER A 11 11.05 -113.15 -17.42
C SER A 11 11.34 -114.42 -18.23
N TRP A 12 11.48 -114.33 -19.55
CA TRP A 12 11.48 -115.52 -20.43
C TRP A 12 12.50 -115.51 -21.58
N GLY A 13 13.37 -114.51 -21.63
CA GLY A 13 14.43 -114.37 -22.64
C GLY A 13 14.24 -113.16 -23.54
N ALA A 14 15.25 -112.86 -24.36
CA ALA A 14 15.26 -111.69 -25.24
C ALA A 14 15.09 -112.09 -26.71
N VAL A 15 14.16 -111.44 -27.41
CA VAL A 15 14.07 -111.52 -28.86
C VAL A 15 14.97 -110.44 -29.45
N SER A 16 16.03 -110.84 -30.15
CA SER A 16 16.93 -109.92 -30.81
C SER A 16 16.55 -109.73 -32.27
N VAL A 17 16.08 -108.53 -32.64
CA VAL A 17 15.80 -108.13 -34.03
C VAL A 17 17.08 -107.78 -34.81
N GLY A 18 18.20 -107.66 -34.10
CA GLY A 18 19.53 -107.46 -34.65
C GLY A 18 20.50 -108.58 -34.26
N ALA A 19 21.72 -108.49 -34.74
CA ALA A 19 22.82 -109.31 -34.25
C ALA A 19 23.98 -108.38 -33.91
N GLY A 20 24.57 -108.57 -32.73
CA GLY A 20 25.85 -107.95 -32.37
C GLY A 20 26.96 -108.44 -33.29
N ALA A 21 28.11 -107.76 -33.25
CA ALA A 21 29.27 -108.23 -34.00
C ALA A 21 29.73 -109.59 -33.45
N SER A 22 29.99 -110.56 -34.34
CA SER A 22 30.43 -111.91 -33.95
C SER A 22 31.51 -112.43 -34.90
N GLN A 23 32.36 -113.36 -34.46
CA GLN A 23 33.40 -113.95 -35.28
C GLN A 23 32.99 -115.37 -35.71
N ASN A 24 33.23 -115.72 -36.97
CA ASN A 24 33.04 -117.11 -37.42
C ASN A 24 34.19 -118.02 -36.96
N GLU A 25 34.05 -119.34 -37.11
CA GLU A 25 35.05 -120.35 -36.70
C GLU A 25 36.44 -120.16 -37.35
N ASN A 26 36.54 -119.32 -38.39
CA ASN A 26 37.78 -118.96 -39.06
C ASN A 26 38.30 -117.56 -38.66
N GLY A 27 37.77 -116.96 -37.58
CA GLY A 27 38.22 -115.67 -37.03
C GLY A 27 37.81 -114.41 -37.80
N ARG A 28 36.89 -114.51 -38.78
CA ARG A 28 36.43 -113.34 -39.55
C ARG A 28 35.27 -112.65 -38.84
N THR A 29 35.45 -111.36 -38.52
CA THR A 29 34.44 -110.51 -37.87
C THR A 29 33.25 -110.23 -38.80
N ILE A 30 32.07 -110.55 -38.31
CA ILE A 30 30.77 -110.25 -38.90
C ILE A 30 30.28 -108.95 -38.22
N PRO A 31 30.06 -107.85 -38.95
CA PRO A 31 29.65 -106.58 -38.37
C PRO A 31 28.23 -106.66 -37.80
N GLN A 32 27.95 -105.77 -36.83
CA GLN A 32 26.62 -105.64 -36.25
C GLN A 32 25.57 -105.38 -37.33
N ARG A 33 24.42 -106.03 -37.19
CA ARG A 33 23.29 -105.89 -38.11
C ARG A 33 22.11 -105.37 -37.31
N THR A 34 21.70 -104.14 -37.57
CA THR A 34 20.47 -103.56 -37.04
C THR A 34 19.35 -103.71 -38.07
N ARG A 35 18.11 -103.73 -37.59
CA ARG A 35 16.91 -103.73 -38.44
C ARG A 35 15.98 -102.65 -37.95
N GLN A 36 15.34 -101.94 -38.87
CA GLN A 36 14.21 -101.08 -38.55
C GLN A 36 12.97 -101.96 -38.37
N ILE A 37 12.17 -101.67 -37.37
CA ILE A 37 10.83 -102.24 -37.23
C ILE A 37 9.88 -101.28 -37.96
N ILE A 38 9.38 -101.70 -39.12
CA ILE A 38 8.44 -100.91 -39.93
C ILE A 38 7.02 -101.41 -39.71
N ASN A 39 6.03 -100.53 -39.93
CA ASN A 39 4.61 -100.80 -39.69
C ASN A 39 4.27 -101.19 -38.24
N LEU A 40 5.07 -100.72 -37.27
CA LEU A 40 4.78 -100.85 -35.85
C LEU A 40 3.63 -99.89 -35.48
N ALA A 41 2.48 -100.46 -35.13
CA ALA A 41 1.38 -99.72 -34.54
C ALA A 41 1.83 -99.07 -33.21
N ALA A 42 1.15 -97.99 -32.80
CA ALA A 42 1.42 -97.37 -31.51
C ALA A 42 1.20 -98.38 -30.38
N GLY A 43 2.16 -98.49 -29.46
CA GLY A 43 2.00 -99.31 -28.27
C GLY A 43 0.92 -98.74 -27.36
N THR A 44 0.12 -99.61 -26.74
CA THR A 44 -0.97 -99.22 -25.85
C THR A 44 -0.70 -99.58 -24.39
N GLU A 45 0.05 -100.65 -24.16
CA GLU A 45 0.44 -101.10 -22.83
C GLU A 45 1.86 -100.63 -22.48
N ASP A 46 2.19 -100.53 -21.19
CA ASP A 46 3.51 -100.07 -20.71
C ASP A 46 4.68 -100.94 -21.21
N THR A 47 4.42 -102.18 -21.62
CA THR A 47 5.41 -103.12 -22.15
C THR A 47 5.57 -103.09 -23.66
N ASP A 48 4.71 -102.34 -24.37
CA ASP A 48 4.75 -102.27 -25.82
C ASP A 48 5.92 -101.42 -26.31
N ALA A 49 6.36 -101.68 -27.54
CA ALA A 49 7.37 -100.85 -28.18
C ALA A 49 6.78 -99.49 -28.61
N VAL A 50 7.37 -98.40 -28.11
CA VAL A 50 7.00 -97.02 -28.48
C VAL A 50 7.50 -96.73 -29.90
N ASN A 51 6.60 -96.32 -30.79
CA ASN A 51 6.99 -95.89 -32.13
C ASN A 51 7.44 -94.41 -32.15
N VAL A 52 8.02 -93.96 -33.28
CA VAL A 52 8.54 -92.59 -33.40
C VAL A 52 7.44 -91.52 -33.30
N ALA A 53 6.19 -91.84 -33.62
CA ALA A 53 5.08 -90.89 -33.49
C ALA A 53 4.77 -90.60 -32.01
N GLN A 54 4.68 -91.65 -31.18
CA GLN A 54 4.47 -91.52 -29.74
C GLN A 54 5.62 -90.78 -29.03
N LEU A 55 6.87 -91.00 -29.45
CA LEU A 55 8.00 -90.23 -28.92
C LEU A 55 7.92 -88.75 -29.30
N LYS A 56 7.56 -88.43 -30.55
CA LYS A 56 7.38 -87.03 -31.00
C LYS A 56 6.23 -86.33 -30.27
N GLU A 57 5.16 -87.05 -29.96
CA GLU A 57 4.03 -86.56 -29.18
C GLU A 57 4.44 -86.28 -27.73
N ALA A 58 5.10 -87.24 -27.07
CA ALA A 58 5.63 -87.05 -25.72
C ALA A 58 6.63 -85.87 -25.62
N MET A 59 7.46 -85.67 -26.65
CA MET A 59 8.36 -84.52 -26.73
C MET A 59 7.63 -83.20 -27.01
N SER A 60 6.44 -83.24 -27.61
CA SER A 60 5.61 -82.05 -27.82
C SER A 60 4.88 -81.62 -26.55
N ASP A 61 4.48 -82.56 -25.69
CA ASP A 61 3.81 -82.26 -24.41
C ASP A 61 4.77 -81.76 -23.33
N ALA A 62 6.06 -82.06 -23.43
CA ALA A 62 7.10 -81.52 -22.54
C ALA A 62 7.40 -80.01 -22.77
N ARG A 63 6.59 -79.30 -23.57
CA ARG A 63 6.78 -77.87 -23.83
C ARG A 63 6.35 -77.05 -22.61
N ILE A 64 7.30 -76.30 -22.06
CA ILE A 64 7.03 -75.28 -21.04
C ILE A 64 6.22 -74.15 -21.70
N SER A 65 4.95 -73.97 -21.28
CA SER A 65 4.13 -72.81 -21.63
C SER A 65 4.36 -71.69 -20.62
N ILE A 66 4.89 -70.55 -21.07
CA ILE A 66 5.03 -69.34 -20.24
C ILE A 66 3.99 -68.34 -20.74
N HIS A 67 2.98 -68.07 -19.90
CA HIS A 67 2.02 -66.99 -20.15
C HIS A 67 2.55 -65.72 -19.50
N ALA A 68 2.90 -64.73 -20.33
CA ALA A 68 3.39 -63.44 -19.87
C ALA A 68 2.31 -62.36 -20.10
N GLY A 69 2.15 -61.46 -19.12
CA GLY A 69 1.26 -60.31 -19.25
C GLY A 69 1.83 -59.23 -20.18
N GLU A 70 1.04 -58.20 -20.42
CA GLU A 70 1.43 -57.05 -21.23
C GLU A 70 2.69 -56.37 -20.64
N GLY A 71 3.67 -56.02 -21.48
CA GLY A 71 4.95 -55.41 -21.06
C GLY A 71 6.08 -56.39 -20.68
N ILE A 72 5.81 -57.71 -20.68
CA ILE A 72 6.80 -58.76 -20.45
C ILE A 72 7.12 -59.48 -21.77
N ILE A 73 8.39 -59.50 -22.14
CA ILE A 73 8.90 -60.17 -23.33
C ILE A 73 9.59 -61.48 -22.90
N VAL A 74 9.17 -62.60 -23.48
CA VAL A 74 9.80 -63.90 -23.25
C VAL A 74 10.50 -64.34 -24.53
N GLU A 75 11.82 -64.47 -24.48
CA GLU A 75 12.64 -64.95 -25.60
C GLU A 75 13.11 -66.37 -25.31
N LYS A 76 12.97 -67.28 -26.28
CA LYS A 76 13.51 -68.65 -26.19
C LYS A 76 14.70 -68.80 -27.13
N LEU A 77 15.85 -69.17 -26.57
CA LEU A 77 17.07 -69.48 -27.31
C LEU A 77 17.52 -70.91 -26.94
N GLY A 78 17.29 -71.85 -27.85
CA GLY A 78 17.59 -73.27 -27.62
C GLY A 78 16.79 -73.85 -26.45
N THR A 79 17.49 -74.18 -25.35
CA THR A 79 16.92 -74.73 -24.11
C THR A 79 16.64 -73.68 -23.03
N GLU A 80 17.04 -72.42 -23.25
CA GLU A 80 16.95 -71.34 -22.25
C GLU A 80 15.81 -70.36 -22.59
N TYR A 81 15.13 -69.88 -21.55
CA TYR A 81 14.09 -68.86 -21.64
C TYR A 81 14.57 -67.60 -20.90
N THR A 82 14.61 -66.47 -21.61
CA THR A 82 14.95 -65.16 -21.04
C THR A 82 13.67 -64.34 -20.91
N ILE A 83 13.36 -63.89 -19.70
CA ILE A 83 12.21 -63.02 -19.42
C ILE A 83 12.72 -61.60 -19.23
N LYS A 84 12.36 -60.69 -20.14
CA LYS A 84 12.67 -59.27 -20.07
C LYS A 84 11.40 -58.50 -19.71
N ALA A 85 11.45 -57.69 -18.66
CA ALA A 85 10.39 -56.73 -18.36
C ALA A 85 10.79 -55.35 -18.90
N ASN A 86 9.96 -54.74 -19.74
CA ASN A 86 10.16 -53.35 -20.15
C ASN A 86 9.39 -52.44 -19.18
N LEU A 87 10.10 -51.85 -18.22
CA LEU A 87 9.51 -50.98 -17.20
C LEU A 87 9.81 -49.49 -17.47
N ASN A 88 9.98 -49.11 -18.73
CA ASN A 88 10.29 -47.72 -19.08
C ASN A 88 9.02 -46.86 -19.05
N GLY A 89 9.08 -45.71 -18.36
CA GLY A 89 8.07 -44.64 -18.50
C GLY A 89 7.03 -44.53 -17.39
N LEU A 90 7.26 -45.09 -16.20
CA LEU A 90 6.45 -44.73 -15.03
C LEU A 90 6.79 -43.29 -14.62
N SER A 91 5.94 -42.34 -15.02
CA SER A 91 5.91 -40.99 -14.45
C SER A 91 4.63 -40.91 -13.63
N ASN A 92 4.72 -40.48 -12.38
CA ASN A 92 3.52 -40.06 -11.67
C ASN A 92 3.25 -38.58 -11.98
N GLU A 93 2.12 -38.06 -11.50
CA GLU A 93 1.74 -36.65 -11.70
C GLU A 93 2.77 -35.67 -11.10
N HIS A 94 3.71 -36.15 -10.26
CA HIS A 94 4.59 -35.31 -9.45
C HIS A 94 6.10 -35.49 -9.71
N GLY A 95 6.51 -36.39 -10.62
CA GLY A 95 7.93 -36.65 -10.89
C GLY A 95 8.21 -37.94 -11.69
N THR A 96 9.49 -38.28 -11.77
CA THR A 96 9.99 -39.44 -12.53
C THR A 96 10.24 -40.63 -11.60
N VAL A 97 9.75 -41.81 -11.99
CA VAL A 97 10.07 -43.07 -11.30
C VAL A 97 11.32 -43.66 -11.95
N HIS A 98 12.36 -43.88 -11.14
CA HIS A 98 13.60 -44.50 -11.55
C HIS A 98 13.61 -45.97 -11.14
N ILE A 99 13.92 -46.86 -12.10
CA ILE A 99 14.07 -48.29 -11.87
C ILE A 99 15.54 -48.62 -12.07
N LEU A 100 16.22 -48.94 -10.97
CA LEU A 100 17.67 -49.01 -10.92
C LEU A 100 18.10 -50.35 -10.30
N SER A 101 19.21 -50.88 -10.79
CA SER A 101 19.84 -52.09 -10.21
C SER A 101 20.65 -51.75 -8.96
N ASP A 102 21.18 -50.53 -8.87
CA ASP A 102 21.92 -50.01 -7.72
C ASP A 102 21.20 -48.76 -7.15
N PRO A 103 20.80 -48.75 -5.87
CA PRO A 103 20.17 -47.59 -5.24
C PRO A 103 21.08 -46.36 -5.11
N GLY A 104 22.40 -46.50 -5.25
CA GLY A 104 23.36 -45.39 -5.21
C GLY A 104 23.32 -44.46 -6.45
N GLU A 105 22.72 -44.92 -7.55
CA GLU A 105 22.60 -44.17 -8.81
C GLU A 105 21.37 -43.26 -8.87
N LEU A 106 20.58 -43.18 -7.79
CA LEU A 106 19.45 -42.26 -7.73
C LEU A 106 19.92 -40.80 -7.80
N PRO A 107 19.41 -39.99 -8.76
CA PRO A 107 19.73 -38.57 -8.83
C PRO A 107 19.25 -37.84 -7.55
N GLY A 108 20.16 -37.11 -6.88
CA GLY A 108 19.83 -36.30 -5.69
C GLY A 108 20.24 -36.89 -4.33
N THR A 109 20.91 -38.05 -4.29
CA THR A 109 21.43 -38.63 -3.03
C THR A 109 22.70 -37.96 -2.51
N GLN A 110 23.26 -36.99 -3.25
CA GLN A 110 24.50 -36.29 -2.92
C GLN A 110 24.27 -34.77 -2.83
N ASP A 111 23.45 -34.31 -1.88
CA ASP A 111 23.73 -33.01 -1.28
C ASP A 111 23.10 -32.84 0.10
N GLY A 112 23.88 -32.26 1.01
CA GLY A 112 23.42 -31.49 2.16
C GLY A 112 22.51 -32.16 3.19
N SER A 113 23.09 -32.47 4.35
CA SER A 113 22.37 -32.67 5.61
C SER A 113 21.50 -31.44 5.96
N GLU A 114 20.24 -31.38 5.52
CA GLU A 114 19.24 -30.49 6.13
C GLU A 114 17.80 -30.95 5.84
N LEU A 115 17.05 -31.14 6.95
CA LEU A 115 15.59 -31.33 7.05
C LEU A 115 14.96 -32.44 6.21
N ARG A 116 15.05 -33.65 6.75
CA ARG A 116 14.21 -34.82 6.39
C ARG A 116 12.71 -34.50 6.58
N PRO A 117 11.86 -34.47 5.55
CA PRO A 117 10.47 -34.85 5.75
C PRO A 117 10.40 -36.35 5.99
N ALA A 118 9.37 -36.76 6.72
CA ALA A 118 9.09 -38.10 7.22
C ALA A 118 9.74 -39.26 6.43
N ARG A 119 10.52 -40.08 7.17
CA ARG A 119 10.93 -41.45 6.83
C ARG A 119 10.17 -41.98 5.60
N ALA A 120 10.83 -41.96 4.45
CA ALA A 120 10.62 -43.00 3.46
C ALA A 120 10.75 -44.32 4.25
N ILE A 121 9.63 -44.99 4.47
CA ILE A 121 9.63 -46.32 5.03
C ILE A 121 10.31 -47.16 3.95
N LEU A 122 11.63 -47.31 4.06
CA LEU A 122 12.37 -48.41 3.49
C LEU A 122 11.78 -49.66 4.12
N ARG A 123 10.67 -50.14 3.55
CA ARG A 123 10.12 -51.46 3.82
C ARG A 123 11.09 -52.43 3.16
N ALA A 124 12.15 -52.76 3.89
CA ALA A 124 12.96 -53.94 3.60
C ALA A 124 12.05 -55.15 3.83
N VAL A 125 11.37 -55.59 2.78
CA VAL A 125 10.65 -56.85 2.78
C VAL A 125 11.60 -57.90 2.21
N ALA A 126 12.10 -58.73 3.13
CA ALA A 126 12.61 -60.09 3.00
C ALA A 126 13.53 -60.43 1.80
N GLU A 127 14.72 -60.91 2.13
CA GLU A 127 15.67 -61.52 1.20
C GLU A 127 15.19 -62.91 0.72
N PRO A 128 15.19 -63.17 -0.60
CA PRO A 128 15.55 -64.46 -1.14
C PRO A 128 16.84 -64.31 -1.95
N GLN A 129 17.90 -64.97 -1.51
CA GLN A 129 19.09 -65.17 -2.34
C GLN A 129 18.74 -66.17 -3.44
N THR A 130 18.59 -65.70 -4.67
CA THR A 130 18.55 -66.54 -5.87
C THR A 130 19.65 -66.09 -6.82
N GLU A 131 20.49 -67.03 -7.26
CA GLU A 131 21.69 -66.83 -8.09
C GLU A 131 21.45 -66.20 -9.48
N ASN A 132 20.29 -65.63 -9.79
CA ASN A 132 20.02 -64.98 -11.08
C ASN A 132 19.24 -63.68 -10.90
N GLY A 133 19.94 -62.54 -11.05
CA GLY A 133 19.37 -61.19 -11.12
C GLY A 133 19.35 -60.45 -9.78
N GLY A 134 20.11 -59.35 -9.68
CA GLY A 134 20.13 -58.49 -8.49
C GLY A 134 18.76 -57.88 -8.16
N GLN A 135 18.61 -57.39 -6.91
CA GLN A 135 17.37 -56.78 -6.43
C GLN A 135 17.06 -55.49 -7.20
N LEU A 136 15.87 -55.42 -7.81
CA LEU A 136 15.41 -54.24 -8.55
C LEU A 136 14.89 -53.17 -7.57
N HIS A 137 15.46 -51.97 -7.61
CA HIS A 137 15.07 -50.85 -6.75
C HIS A 137 14.19 -49.87 -7.52
N VAL A 138 13.04 -49.50 -6.94
CA VAL A 138 12.15 -48.45 -7.47
C VAL A 138 12.31 -47.22 -6.58
N GLY A 139 12.86 -46.15 -7.16
CA GLY A 139 13.10 -44.88 -6.49
C GLY A 139 12.26 -43.76 -7.12
N TYR A 140 11.90 -42.77 -6.30
CA TYR A 140 11.16 -41.58 -6.73
C TYR A 140 11.99 -40.33 -6.43
N VAL A 141 12.05 -39.41 -7.40
CA VAL A 141 12.65 -38.09 -7.25
C VAL A 141 11.56 -37.05 -7.51
N SER A 142 11.34 -36.16 -6.54
CA SER A 142 10.37 -35.08 -6.65
C SER A 142 10.85 -33.98 -7.59
N ASN A 143 9.92 -33.37 -8.33
CA ASN A 143 10.21 -32.15 -9.08
C ASN A 143 10.51 -30.99 -8.12
N LYS A 144 11.55 -30.22 -8.44
CA LYS A 144 11.99 -29.06 -7.66
C LYS A 144 11.16 -27.83 -8.02
N VAL A 145 10.61 -27.15 -7.00
CA VAL A 145 10.00 -25.82 -7.16
C VAL A 145 10.71 -24.83 -6.22
N ASP A 146 11.29 -23.78 -6.79
CA ASP A 146 11.90 -22.67 -6.05
C ASP A 146 10.95 -21.46 -6.09
N PHE A 147 10.50 -20.98 -4.93
CA PHE A 147 9.82 -19.68 -4.81
C PHE A 147 10.82 -18.60 -4.41
N ALA A 148 11.21 -17.74 -5.33
CA ALA A 148 12.04 -16.57 -5.03
C ALA A 148 11.23 -15.52 -4.26
N THR A 149 11.82 -15.00 -3.17
CA THR A 149 11.31 -13.84 -2.44
C THR A 149 12.13 -12.61 -2.80
N ASP A 150 11.54 -11.43 -2.60
CA ASP A 150 12.20 -10.13 -2.71
C ASP A 150 13.40 -9.96 -1.76
N GLU A 151 13.33 -10.61 -0.59
CA GLU A 151 14.42 -10.65 0.41
C GLU A 151 15.49 -11.72 0.13
N GLY A 152 15.35 -12.49 -0.95
CA GLY A 152 16.37 -13.43 -1.44
C GLY A 152 16.27 -14.91 -1.04
N PRO A 153 15.68 -15.37 0.09
CA PRO A 153 15.58 -16.80 0.33
C PRO A 153 14.56 -17.44 -0.63
N THR A 154 14.97 -18.53 -1.29
CA THR A 154 14.05 -19.40 -2.02
C THR A 154 13.48 -20.46 -1.09
N ALA A 155 12.15 -20.53 -0.95
CA ALA A 155 11.53 -21.67 -0.29
C ALA A 155 11.61 -22.87 -1.23
N ARG A 156 12.38 -23.90 -0.82
CA ARG A 156 12.49 -25.17 -1.54
C ARG A 156 11.27 -26.03 -1.21
N LEU A 157 10.46 -26.35 -2.21
CA LEU A 157 9.37 -27.31 -2.03
C LEU A 157 9.74 -28.62 -2.70
N ASN A 158 9.70 -29.68 -1.88
CA ASN A 158 9.56 -31.05 -2.36
C ASN A 158 8.08 -31.43 -2.34
N ASP A 159 7.77 -32.55 -2.97
CA ASP A 159 6.41 -33.06 -3.08
C ASP A 159 5.76 -33.24 -1.69
N GLY A 160 4.64 -32.55 -1.45
CA GLY A 160 3.95 -32.49 -0.16
C GLY A 160 4.37 -31.36 0.80
N GLY A 161 5.27 -30.46 0.39
CA GLY A 161 5.56 -29.23 1.14
C GLY A 161 4.40 -28.22 1.12
N VAL A 162 4.18 -27.50 2.23
CA VAL A 162 3.14 -26.47 2.35
C VAL A 162 3.74 -25.08 2.22
N VAL A 163 3.26 -24.27 1.28
CA VAL A 163 3.57 -22.83 1.20
C VAL A 163 2.63 -22.05 2.09
N LYS A 164 3.17 -21.31 3.07
CA LYS A 164 2.40 -20.40 3.91
C LYS A 164 2.61 -18.98 3.43
N VAL A 165 1.54 -18.35 2.93
CA VAL A 165 1.53 -16.91 2.64
C VAL A 165 1.01 -16.19 3.87
N LEU A 166 1.93 -15.70 4.70
CA LEU A 166 1.61 -15.00 5.95
C LEU A 166 1.64 -13.50 5.70
N GLY A 167 0.53 -12.82 5.98
CA GLY A 167 0.52 -11.37 6.06
C GLY A 167 1.13 -10.90 7.38
N GLY A 168 1.89 -9.80 7.35
CA GLY A 168 2.32 -9.09 8.57
C GLY A 168 1.19 -8.27 9.19
N ASP A 169 1.51 -7.36 10.10
CA ASP A 169 0.52 -6.59 10.88
C ASP A 169 -0.50 -5.80 10.05
N ASN A 170 -0.12 -5.36 8.84
CA ASN A 170 -0.95 -4.53 7.96
C ASN A 170 -1.59 -5.29 6.80
N ILE A 171 -1.23 -6.57 6.62
CA ILE A 171 -1.63 -7.36 5.45
C ILE A 171 -2.42 -8.57 5.94
N HIS A 172 -3.62 -8.76 5.42
CA HIS A 172 -4.42 -9.95 5.63
C HIS A 172 -4.34 -10.84 4.40
N THR A 173 -3.98 -12.10 4.60
CA THR A 173 -3.93 -13.12 3.56
C THR A 173 -5.07 -14.12 3.74
N ALA A 174 -5.75 -14.47 2.66
CA ALA A 174 -6.80 -15.49 2.66
C ALA A 174 -6.70 -16.33 1.40
N SER A 175 -7.22 -17.55 1.43
CA SER A 175 -7.29 -18.42 0.24
C SER A 175 -8.75 -18.75 -0.10
N SER A 176 -9.05 -18.84 -1.39
CA SER A 176 -10.34 -19.35 -1.88
C SER A 176 -10.17 -20.12 -3.17
N SER A 177 -10.81 -21.28 -3.27
CA SER A 177 -10.84 -22.08 -4.50
C SER A 177 -12.07 -21.72 -5.35
N THR A 178 -11.88 -21.49 -6.63
CA THR A 178 -12.95 -21.23 -7.60
C THR A 178 -12.81 -22.16 -8.80
N THR A 179 -13.90 -22.63 -9.38
CA THR A 179 -13.87 -23.40 -10.63
C THR A 179 -13.98 -22.45 -11.82
N ASN A 180 -13.07 -22.56 -12.79
CA ASN A 180 -13.14 -21.78 -14.03
C ASN A 180 -14.19 -22.37 -15.01
N ASP A 181 -14.45 -21.65 -16.10
CA ASP A 181 -15.43 -22.06 -17.13
C ASP A 181 -15.11 -23.42 -17.79
N ASN A 182 -13.87 -23.89 -17.67
CA ASN A 182 -13.41 -25.18 -18.18
C ASN A 182 -13.54 -26.32 -17.16
N GLY A 183 -14.16 -26.07 -15.99
CA GLY A 183 -14.33 -27.07 -14.94
C GLY A 183 -13.07 -27.34 -14.11
N GLN A 184 -12.02 -26.52 -14.23
CA GLN A 184 -10.77 -26.66 -13.48
C GLN A 184 -10.83 -25.89 -12.17
N THR A 185 -10.36 -26.49 -11.07
CA THR A 185 -10.24 -25.79 -9.78
C THR A 185 -9.00 -24.89 -9.80
N VAL A 186 -9.20 -23.62 -9.44
CA VAL A 186 -8.16 -22.61 -9.30
C VAL A 186 -8.14 -22.12 -7.87
N ASP A 187 -7.02 -22.32 -7.18
CA ASP A 187 -6.80 -21.79 -5.84
C ASP A 187 -6.30 -20.35 -5.95
N ASN A 188 -7.06 -19.42 -5.38
CA ASN A 188 -6.70 -18.00 -5.34
C ASN A 188 -6.17 -17.65 -3.95
N ILE A 189 -5.13 -16.83 -3.92
CA ILE A 189 -4.60 -16.22 -2.70
C ILE A 189 -4.95 -14.74 -2.75
N HIS A 190 -5.81 -14.31 -1.83
CA HIS A 190 -6.20 -12.93 -1.62
C HIS A 190 -5.22 -12.26 -0.67
N ILE A 191 -4.64 -11.14 -1.08
CA ILE A 191 -3.72 -10.33 -0.27
C ILE A 191 -4.32 -8.94 -0.16
N HIS A 192 -4.88 -8.60 1.00
CA HIS A 192 -5.57 -7.33 1.22
C HIS A 192 -4.89 -6.53 2.33
N LEU A 193 -4.95 -5.21 2.25
CA LEU A 193 -4.55 -4.35 3.35
C LEU A 193 -5.64 -4.30 4.42
N ASN A 194 -5.24 -4.19 5.67
CA ASN A 194 -6.15 -3.92 6.78
C ASN A 194 -6.76 -2.52 6.64
N LYS A 195 -7.95 -2.31 7.21
CA LYS A 195 -8.59 -0.97 7.24
C LYS A 195 -7.67 0.06 7.91
N ASP A 196 -7.08 -0.33 9.03
CA ASP A 196 -6.08 0.47 9.74
C ASP A 196 -4.69 -0.06 9.39
N ILE A 197 -3.84 0.83 8.89
CA ILE A 197 -2.43 0.53 8.57
C ILE A 197 -1.57 1.27 9.60
N ARG A 198 -0.74 0.51 10.32
CA ARG A 198 0.22 1.03 11.30
C ARG A 198 1.61 1.00 10.68
N VAL A 199 2.13 2.17 10.36
CA VAL A 199 3.49 2.37 9.81
C VAL A 199 4.13 3.57 10.49
N ASP A 200 5.45 3.59 10.58
CA ASP A 200 6.18 4.70 11.22
C ASP A 200 6.10 5.99 10.40
N SER A 201 6.09 5.86 9.06
CA SER A 201 5.88 6.99 8.16
C SER A 201 5.29 6.58 6.82
N VAL A 202 4.59 7.52 6.19
CA VAL A 202 4.10 7.43 4.80
C VAL A 202 4.71 8.58 4.02
N SER A 203 5.59 8.27 3.06
CA SER A 203 6.19 9.25 2.13
C SER A 203 5.61 9.09 0.73
N ILE A 204 5.08 10.17 0.15
CA ILE A 204 4.52 10.14 -1.20
C ILE A 204 5.57 10.61 -2.21
N GLY A 205 6.41 9.68 -2.68
CA GLY A 205 7.53 10.00 -3.58
C GLY A 205 8.69 10.74 -2.90
N GLU A 206 9.79 10.92 -3.64
CA GLU A 206 11.07 11.40 -3.06
C GLU A 206 11.01 12.83 -2.48
N LYS A 207 10.12 13.68 -3.01
CA LYS A 207 9.95 15.09 -2.60
C LYS A 207 8.53 15.43 -2.14
N GLY A 208 7.69 14.43 -1.93
CA GLY A 208 6.31 14.67 -1.52
C GLY A 208 6.14 14.86 -0.01
N PRO A 209 4.88 15.01 0.43
CA PRO A 209 4.57 15.10 1.85
C PRO A 209 4.91 13.80 2.58
N ILE A 210 5.23 13.95 3.87
CA ILE A 210 5.50 12.85 4.80
C ILE A 210 4.51 12.95 5.96
N LEU A 211 3.83 11.84 6.26
CA LEU A 211 3.03 11.68 7.48
C LEU A 211 3.78 10.74 8.42
N ASN A 212 4.14 11.20 9.63
CA ASN A 212 4.85 10.42 10.62
C ASN A 212 4.32 10.71 12.04
N GLY A 213 4.96 10.17 13.08
CA GLY A 213 4.57 10.38 14.47
C GLY A 213 4.62 11.84 14.97
N GLU A 214 5.26 12.76 14.25
CA GLU A 214 5.30 14.20 14.56
C GLU A 214 4.19 14.98 13.86
N GLY A 215 3.50 14.38 12.87
CA GLY A 215 2.42 14.99 12.11
C GLY A 215 2.66 14.94 10.61
N MET A 216 2.19 15.98 9.90
CA MET A 216 2.28 16.10 8.44
C MET A 216 3.31 17.16 8.05
N ASP A 217 4.42 16.74 7.41
CA ASP A 217 5.39 17.64 6.78
C ASP A 217 5.10 17.72 5.28
N MET A 218 4.67 18.90 4.81
CA MET A 218 4.38 19.14 3.39
C MET A 218 5.62 19.36 2.52
N LYS A 219 6.85 19.37 3.07
CA LYS A 219 8.09 19.64 2.32
C LYS A 219 8.06 20.93 1.49
N GLY A 220 7.32 21.94 1.95
CA GLY A 220 7.14 23.22 1.24
C GLY A 220 6.15 23.17 0.06
N LEU A 221 5.44 22.06 -0.13
CA LEU A 221 4.38 21.94 -1.13
C LEU A 221 3.12 22.70 -0.69
N SER A 222 2.44 23.31 -1.66
CA SER A 222 1.16 23.99 -1.43
C SER A 222 0.03 22.97 -1.31
N ILE A 223 -0.91 23.22 -0.40
CA ILE A 223 -2.16 22.45 -0.30
C ILE A 223 -3.23 23.18 -1.11
N THR A 224 -3.66 22.58 -2.22
CA THR A 224 -4.64 23.16 -3.16
C THR A 224 -5.97 22.40 -3.13
N GLY A 225 -7.03 23.01 -3.64
CA GLY A 225 -8.36 22.39 -3.69
C GLY A 225 -9.12 22.39 -2.35
N LEU A 226 -8.69 23.19 -1.36
CA LEU A 226 -9.42 23.35 -0.10
C LEU A 226 -10.74 24.10 -0.32
N ALA A 227 -11.85 23.43 -0.03
CA ALA A 227 -13.12 24.10 0.18
C ALA A 227 -13.03 25.10 1.35
N PRO A 228 -13.88 26.14 1.39
CA PRO A 228 -13.91 27.05 2.54
C PRO A 228 -14.23 26.29 3.83
N GLY A 229 -13.36 26.39 4.83
CA GLY A 229 -13.57 25.78 6.15
C GLY A 229 -14.55 26.59 7.01
N GLU A 230 -15.15 25.98 8.04
CA GLU A 230 -15.97 26.73 8.97
C GLU A 230 -15.12 27.73 9.77
N VAL A 231 -15.55 28.99 9.85
CA VAL A 231 -14.89 30.02 10.68
C VAL A 231 -15.71 30.25 11.94
N SER A 232 -15.39 29.49 12.99
CA SER A 232 -15.98 29.62 14.32
C SER A 232 -14.92 29.40 15.40
N ALA A 233 -15.21 29.78 16.65
CA ALA A 233 -14.23 29.75 17.75
C ALA A 233 -13.77 28.32 18.12
N THR A 234 -14.55 27.31 17.74
CA THR A 234 -14.27 25.89 18.03
C THR A 234 -13.91 25.08 16.80
N SER A 235 -13.87 25.71 15.62
CA SER A 235 -13.55 25.02 14.37
C SER A 235 -12.11 24.52 14.37
N MET A 236 -11.92 23.32 13.83
CA MET A 236 -10.60 22.72 13.55
C MET A 236 -10.33 22.65 12.04
N ASP A 237 -11.17 23.29 11.23
CA ASP A 237 -11.08 23.27 9.78
C ASP A 237 -9.93 24.15 9.28
N ALA A 238 -9.28 23.69 8.22
CA ALA A 238 -8.32 24.53 7.50
C ALA A 238 -9.07 25.64 6.74
N VAL A 239 -8.62 26.89 6.92
CA VAL A 239 -9.12 28.03 6.15
C VAL A 239 -8.33 28.18 4.85
N ASN A 240 -9.01 28.52 3.75
CA ASN A 240 -8.36 28.71 2.46
C ASN A 240 -8.04 30.20 2.20
N GLY A 241 -7.33 30.45 1.09
CA GLY A 241 -6.88 31.80 0.74
C GLY A 241 -8.01 32.81 0.50
N SER A 242 -9.18 32.40 0.02
CA SER A 242 -10.29 33.34 -0.25
C SER A 242 -10.91 33.87 1.04
N GLN A 243 -10.97 33.06 2.10
CA GLN A 243 -11.46 33.47 3.42
C GLN A 243 -10.52 34.48 4.08
N LEU A 244 -9.20 34.22 4.04
CA LEU A 244 -8.21 35.16 4.54
C LEU A 244 -8.20 36.45 3.71
N HIS A 245 -8.39 36.35 2.40
CA HIS A 245 -8.47 37.52 1.52
C HIS A 245 -9.66 38.41 1.86
N ALA A 246 -10.86 37.84 2.08
CA ALA A 246 -12.04 38.61 2.49
C ALA A 246 -11.81 39.36 3.81
N THR A 247 -11.17 38.71 4.79
CA THR A 247 -10.80 39.36 6.06
C THR A 247 -9.82 40.52 5.83
N ASN A 248 -8.81 40.33 4.97
CA ASN A 248 -7.84 41.36 4.65
C ASN A 248 -8.47 42.58 3.93
N GLN A 249 -9.52 42.38 3.12
CA GLN A 249 -10.27 43.47 2.53
C GLN A 249 -10.96 44.33 3.61
N MET A 250 -11.63 43.70 4.58
CA MET A 250 -12.26 44.41 5.70
C MET A 250 -11.25 45.20 6.54
N VAL A 251 -10.05 44.66 6.76
CA VAL A 251 -8.96 45.36 7.46
C VAL A 251 -8.47 46.58 6.68
N GLN A 252 -8.36 46.48 5.35
CA GLN A 252 -7.96 47.60 4.50
C GLN A 252 -9.00 48.73 4.51
N GLU A 253 -10.29 48.39 4.49
CA GLU A 253 -11.38 49.37 4.62
C GLU A 253 -11.34 50.07 5.98
N ASN A 254 -11.15 49.31 7.06
CA ASN A 254 -11.00 49.88 8.39
C ASN A 254 -9.82 50.86 8.47
N ARG A 255 -8.68 50.52 7.85
CA ARG A 255 -7.52 51.42 7.76
C ARG A 255 -7.85 52.73 7.05
N GLN A 256 -8.65 52.69 5.98
CA GLN A 256 -9.11 53.91 5.29
C GLN A 256 -10.02 54.75 6.20
N ASN A 257 -10.95 54.13 6.90
CA ASN A 257 -11.84 54.81 7.86
C ASN A 257 -11.04 55.50 8.97
N ILE A 258 -10.01 54.84 9.51
CA ILE A 258 -9.11 55.43 10.53
C ILE A 258 -8.36 56.64 9.97
N THR A 259 -7.90 56.58 8.71
CA THR A 259 -7.24 57.71 8.05
C THR A 259 -8.18 58.91 7.91
N GLN A 260 -9.42 58.67 7.52
CA GLN A 260 -10.44 59.70 7.42
C GLN A 260 -10.78 60.30 8.79
N LEU A 261 -10.85 59.47 9.83
CA LEU A 261 -11.01 59.92 11.20
C LEU A 261 -9.84 60.81 11.62
N GLY A 262 -8.59 60.41 11.35
CA GLY A 262 -7.41 61.21 11.63
C GLY A 262 -7.45 62.59 10.95
N ASN A 263 -7.89 62.64 9.68
CA ASN A 263 -8.07 63.91 8.97
C ASN A 263 -9.16 64.79 9.61
N SER A 264 -10.25 64.20 10.09
CA SER A 264 -11.31 64.91 10.79
C SER A 264 -10.85 65.42 12.16
N LEU A 265 -10.05 64.64 12.88
CA LEU A 265 -9.44 65.04 14.15
C LEU A 265 -8.46 66.21 13.95
N ASN A 266 -7.61 66.18 12.92
CA ASN A 266 -6.72 67.31 12.59
C ASN A 266 -7.51 68.60 12.28
N LYS A 267 -8.65 68.49 11.59
CA LYS A 267 -9.54 69.64 11.36
C LYS A 267 -10.16 70.15 12.66
N LEU A 268 -10.54 69.24 13.56
CA LEU A 268 -11.08 69.60 14.87
C LEU A 268 -10.03 70.31 15.73
N ASP A 269 -8.82 69.76 15.81
CA ASP A 269 -7.69 70.37 16.52
C ASP A 269 -7.44 71.81 16.03
N ALA A 270 -7.35 72.01 14.71
CA ALA A 270 -7.20 73.34 14.14
C ALA A 270 -8.38 74.29 14.47
N ARG A 271 -9.61 73.77 14.55
CA ARG A 271 -10.78 74.57 14.95
C ARG A 271 -10.71 74.94 16.43
N VAL A 272 -10.36 74.01 17.30
CA VAL A 272 -10.19 74.25 18.74
C VAL A 272 -9.12 75.31 18.96
N ASN A 273 -7.97 75.21 18.27
CA ASN A 273 -6.89 76.19 18.39
C ASN A 273 -7.34 77.60 18.00
N ARG A 274 -8.13 77.74 16.92
CA ARG A 274 -8.72 79.03 16.53
C ARG A 274 -9.75 79.56 17.52
N VAL A 275 -10.58 78.68 18.09
CA VAL A 275 -11.56 79.08 19.11
C VAL A 275 -10.83 79.62 20.34
N GLY A 276 -9.76 78.95 20.78
CA GLY A 276 -8.88 79.39 21.86
C GLY A 276 -8.23 80.74 21.55
N ALA A 277 -7.56 80.87 20.40
CA ALA A 277 -6.90 82.11 19.99
C ALA A 277 -7.90 83.27 19.87
N GLY A 278 -9.07 83.01 19.31
CA GLY A 278 -10.13 83.99 19.23
C GLY A 278 -10.66 84.41 20.59
N ALA A 279 -10.81 83.47 21.53
CA ALA A 279 -11.28 83.78 22.88
C ALA A 279 -10.29 84.72 23.58
N ALA A 280 -8.99 84.47 23.44
CA ALA A 280 -7.94 85.36 23.90
C ALA A 280 -8.03 86.75 23.23
N ALA A 281 -8.24 86.81 21.91
CA ALA A 281 -8.37 88.08 21.17
C ALA A 281 -9.57 88.91 21.66
N LEU A 282 -10.71 88.27 21.99
CA LEU A 282 -11.86 88.95 22.58
C LEU A 282 -11.59 89.44 24.00
N ALA A 283 -10.88 88.65 24.81
CA ALA A 283 -10.54 89.02 26.18
C ALA A 283 -9.59 90.23 26.24
N ALA A 284 -8.79 90.44 25.19
CA ALA A 284 -7.93 91.59 25.03
C ALA A 284 -8.67 92.88 24.60
N LEU A 285 -9.96 92.82 24.27
CA LEU A 285 -10.75 94.02 23.95
C LEU A 285 -11.06 94.78 25.25
N GLN A 286 -10.36 95.89 25.43
CA GLN A 286 -10.56 96.81 26.56
C GLN A 286 -11.19 98.09 26.04
N PRO A 287 -12.51 98.28 26.22
CA PRO A 287 -13.12 99.55 25.92
C PRO A 287 -12.64 100.61 26.92
N LEU A 288 -12.46 101.83 26.45
CA LEU A 288 -12.16 103.00 27.27
C LEU A 288 -13.34 103.33 28.20
N ASP A 289 -13.04 104.11 29.24
CA ASP A 289 -14.04 104.67 30.14
C ASP A 289 -14.95 105.66 29.42
N PHE A 290 -16.12 105.94 30.00
CA PHE A 290 -17.12 106.82 29.37
C PHE A 290 -16.63 108.28 29.28
N ASP A 291 -16.73 108.87 28.09
CA ASP A 291 -16.50 110.29 27.82
C ASP A 291 -17.80 110.93 27.28
N PRO A 292 -18.30 112.04 27.87
CA PRO A 292 -19.52 112.69 27.41
C PRO A 292 -19.42 113.36 26.02
N ASP A 293 -18.21 113.75 25.59
CA ASP A 293 -17.98 114.38 24.29
C ASP A 293 -17.72 113.34 23.18
N ASP A 294 -17.14 112.18 23.55
CA ASP A 294 -16.83 111.06 22.64
C ASP A 294 -17.62 109.78 22.99
N LYS A 295 -18.75 109.59 22.32
CA LYS A 295 -19.66 108.46 22.55
C LYS A 295 -19.24 107.15 21.86
N TRP A 296 -18.21 107.18 21.02
CA TRP A 296 -17.71 106.02 20.27
C TRP A 296 -16.32 105.64 20.76
N ASP A 297 -16.12 104.34 20.97
CA ASP A 297 -14.85 103.76 21.35
C ASP A 297 -14.56 102.51 20.49
N PHE A 298 -13.29 102.29 20.18
CA PHE A 298 -12.83 101.21 19.34
C PHE A 298 -11.68 100.48 20.01
N ALA A 299 -11.84 99.19 20.23
CA ALA A 299 -10.76 98.34 20.73
C ALA A 299 -10.35 97.31 19.68
N ALA A 300 -9.06 97.01 19.64
CA ALA A 300 -8.52 95.90 18.87
C ALA A 300 -7.77 94.95 19.81
N GLY A 301 -8.05 93.66 19.68
CA GLY A 301 -7.47 92.61 20.51
C GLY A 301 -6.79 91.56 19.65
N TYR A 302 -5.61 91.11 20.08
CA TYR A 302 -4.88 90.02 19.47
C TYR A 302 -4.82 88.84 20.43
N GLY A 303 -5.01 87.62 19.92
CA GLY A 303 -4.96 86.40 20.70
C GLY A 303 -4.20 85.30 20.00
N ASN A 304 -3.44 84.54 20.78
CA ASN A 304 -2.70 83.37 20.33
C ASN A 304 -3.03 82.17 21.24
N TYR A 305 -3.18 80.99 20.64
CA TYR A 305 -3.34 79.74 21.37
C TYR A 305 -2.86 78.57 20.51
N ALA A 306 -1.94 77.75 21.04
CA ALA A 306 -1.41 76.56 20.38
C ALA A 306 -1.02 76.78 18.90
N GLY A 307 -0.32 77.89 18.61
CA GLY A 307 0.12 78.24 17.26
C GLY A 307 -0.95 78.83 16.32
N ALA A 308 -2.22 78.93 16.74
CA ALA A 308 -3.25 79.66 16.01
C ALA A 308 -3.32 81.12 16.47
N HIS A 309 -3.72 82.01 15.55
CA HIS A 309 -3.81 83.45 15.80
C HIS A 309 -5.20 83.98 15.43
N ALA A 310 -5.68 84.94 16.21
CA ALA A 310 -6.92 85.64 15.93
C ALA A 310 -6.82 87.11 16.28
N VAL A 311 -7.58 87.91 15.56
CA VAL A 311 -7.75 89.34 15.79
C VAL A 311 -9.22 89.61 16.00
N ALA A 312 -9.53 90.46 16.96
CA ALA A 312 -10.86 90.95 17.20
C ALA A 312 -10.86 92.46 17.17
N ILE A 313 -11.95 93.02 16.65
CA ILE A 313 -12.20 94.45 16.65
C ILE A 313 -13.57 94.66 17.27
N GLY A 314 -13.64 95.51 18.29
CA GLY A 314 -14.87 95.91 18.95
C GLY A 314 -15.13 97.39 18.69
N ALA A 315 -16.36 97.73 18.32
CA ALA A 315 -16.88 99.08 18.34
C ALA A 315 -17.89 99.19 19.48
N TYR A 316 -17.72 100.19 20.32
CA TYR A 316 -18.50 100.43 21.52
C TYR A 316 -19.15 101.81 21.40
N TYR A 317 -20.46 101.88 21.59
CA TYR A 317 -21.21 103.13 21.60
C TYR A 317 -21.84 103.32 22.98
N ARG A 318 -21.46 104.38 23.69
CA ARG A 318 -21.97 104.72 25.01
C ARG A 318 -22.70 106.07 24.98
N PRO A 319 -24.05 106.09 24.83
CA PRO A 319 -24.79 107.34 24.84
C PRO A 319 -24.90 107.98 26.25
N THR A 320 -24.76 107.18 27.31
CA THR A 320 -24.74 107.60 28.72
C THR A 320 -23.74 106.74 29.50
N GLU A 321 -23.39 107.14 30.74
CA GLU A 321 -22.54 106.34 31.64
C GLU A 321 -23.15 104.96 31.98
N GLU A 322 -24.47 104.86 31.90
CA GLU A 322 -25.25 103.67 32.27
C GLU A 322 -25.53 102.71 31.10
N LEU A 323 -25.27 103.11 29.85
CA LEU A 323 -25.66 102.33 28.67
C LEU A 323 -24.48 102.14 27.71
N MET A 324 -24.22 100.90 27.32
CA MET A 324 -23.23 100.56 26.28
C MET A 324 -23.84 99.60 25.26
N PHE A 325 -23.70 99.95 23.99
CA PHE A 325 -23.86 99.02 22.87
C PHE A 325 -22.47 98.56 22.42
N SER A 326 -22.26 97.26 22.26
CA SER A 326 -21.00 96.71 21.74
C SER A 326 -21.28 95.89 20.50
N TYR A 327 -20.55 96.17 19.42
CA TYR A 327 -20.48 95.34 18.23
C TYR A 327 -19.05 94.80 18.09
N ILE A 328 -18.91 93.49 18.16
CA ILE A 328 -17.62 92.81 18.11
C ILE A 328 -17.57 91.93 16.87
N ASN A 329 -16.50 92.11 16.09
CA ASN A 329 -16.17 91.28 14.96
C ASN A 329 -14.86 90.53 15.23
N ARG A 330 -14.87 89.21 15.05
CA ARG A 330 -13.68 88.37 15.22
C ARG A 330 -13.27 87.75 13.90
N SER A 331 -12.00 87.92 13.53
CA SER A 331 -11.35 87.20 12.45
C SER A 331 -10.29 86.25 13.00
N CYS A 332 -10.41 84.96 12.69
CA CYS A 332 -9.37 83.98 13.00
C CYS A 332 -8.53 83.74 11.74
N ARG A 333 -7.23 84.04 11.79
CA ARG A 333 -6.33 83.83 10.66
C ARG A 333 -5.44 82.63 10.95
N GLY A 334 -5.81 81.48 10.41
CA GLY A 334 -4.99 80.26 10.54
C GLY A 334 -5.65 79.01 9.95
N GLY A 335 -5.52 78.78 8.64
CA GLY A 335 -5.81 77.50 7.97
C GLY A 335 -7.17 77.40 7.24
N ARG A 336 -7.14 77.70 5.94
CA ARG A 336 -8.23 77.76 4.94
C ARG A 336 -9.14 79.01 5.03
N PRO A 337 -9.20 79.83 3.95
CA PRO A 337 -10.13 80.95 3.85
C PRO A 337 -11.55 80.43 3.58
N GLY A 338 -12.57 81.05 4.17
CA GLY A 338 -13.96 80.77 3.78
C GLY A 338 -14.98 80.58 4.90
N ARG A 339 -14.68 80.91 6.17
CA ARG A 339 -15.73 81.04 7.18
C ARG A 339 -15.93 82.52 7.52
N PRO A 340 -17.15 83.08 7.41
CA PRO A 340 -17.40 84.48 7.73
C PRO A 340 -17.04 84.75 9.19
N PRO A 341 -16.58 85.98 9.51
CA PRO A 341 -16.31 86.36 10.89
C PRO A 341 -17.59 86.22 11.72
N ASN A 342 -17.49 85.59 12.88
CA ASN A 342 -18.60 85.56 13.82
C ASN A 342 -18.78 86.97 14.39
N GLN A 343 -19.96 87.56 14.16
CA GLN A 343 -20.34 88.88 14.65
C GLN A 343 -21.16 88.73 15.92
N ARG A 344 -20.95 89.62 16.89
CA ARG A 344 -21.74 89.63 18.12
C ARG A 344 -22.15 91.04 18.49
N LEU A 345 -23.44 91.23 18.70
CA LEU A 345 -24.03 92.45 19.22
C LEU A 345 -24.43 92.22 20.68
N SER A 346 -24.05 93.14 21.57
CA SER A 346 -24.48 93.08 22.98
C SER A 346 -24.92 94.47 23.44
N VAL A 347 -25.89 94.50 24.35
CA VAL A 347 -26.36 95.71 25.02
C VAL A 347 -26.14 95.52 26.51
N CYS A 348 -25.42 96.43 27.14
CA CYS A 348 -25.07 96.39 28.54
C CYS A 348 -25.64 97.61 29.27
N PHE A 349 -26.25 97.35 30.43
CA PHE A 349 -26.78 98.35 31.33
C PHE A 349 -25.98 98.34 32.63
N ALA A 350 -25.52 99.49 33.08
CA ALA A 350 -24.97 99.71 34.41
C ALA A 350 -26.04 100.40 35.26
N GLY A 351 -26.64 99.67 36.21
CA GLY A 351 -27.68 100.23 37.06
C GLY A 351 -27.99 99.35 38.26
N ARG A 352 -28.05 99.96 39.46
CA ARG A 352 -28.26 99.31 40.78
C ARG A 352 -29.58 98.55 40.95
N ARG A 353 -30.48 98.50 39.96
CA ARG A 353 -31.84 97.96 40.10
C ARG A 353 -32.16 96.71 39.27
N ALA A 354 -31.35 96.35 38.28
CA ALA A 354 -31.68 95.23 37.39
C ALA A 354 -30.82 93.97 37.58
N CYS A 355 -29.61 94.09 38.13
CA CYS A 355 -28.75 92.95 38.44
C CYS A 355 -27.96 93.20 39.73
N ALA A 356 -27.63 92.12 40.45
CA ALA A 356 -26.99 92.07 41.76
C ALA A 356 -25.89 93.14 41.99
N PRO A 357 -25.69 93.63 43.23
CA PRO A 357 -24.89 94.81 43.48
C PRO A 357 -23.45 94.55 43.00
N TYR A 358 -22.95 95.43 42.13
CA TYR A 358 -21.61 95.41 41.52
C TYR A 358 -21.40 94.51 40.28
N GLY A 359 -22.33 94.50 39.32
CA GLY A 359 -22.09 93.88 38.01
C GLY A 359 -22.78 94.60 36.84
N LEU A 360 -22.05 94.77 35.73
CA LEU A 360 -22.58 95.20 34.43
C LEU A 360 -23.51 94.10 33.89
N CYS A 361 -24.76 94.42 33.56
CA CYS A 361 -25.70 93.41 33.05
C CYS A 361 -25.83 93.50 31.53
N CYS A 362 -25.30 92.49 30.83
CA CYS A 362 -25.22 92.46 29.38
C CYS A 362 -26.14 91.41 28.77
N PHE A 363 -27.07 91.84 27.92
CA PHE A 363 -27.83 90.97 27.04
C PHE A 363 -27.05 90.73 25.75
N LYS A 364 -26.86 89.46 25.42
CA LYS A 364 -26.07 89.03 24.26
C LYS A 364 -27.02 88.56 23.17
N ILE A 365 -26.90 89.14 21.98
CA ILE A 365 -27.59 88.66 20.79
C ILE A 365 -26.51 88.08 19.87
N ASN A 366 -26.52 86.76 19.71
CA ASN A 366 -25.72 86.13 18.67
C ASN A 366 -26.40 86.41 17.33
N LEU A 367 -25.73 87.16 16.47
CA LEU A 367 -26.20 87.36 15.11
C LEU A 367 -25.91 86.06 14.33
N PRO A 368 -26.91 85.46 13.65
CA PRO A 368 -26.63 84.37 12.74
C PRO A 368 -25.70 84.86 11.62
N ASN A 369 -24.79 83.98 11.19
CA ASN A 369 -23.90 84.26 10.05
C ASN A 369 -24.69 84.38 8.74
#